data_AF-A0A094F236-F1
#
_entry.id   AF-A0A094F236-F1
#
_cell.length_a   1.000
_cell.length_b   1.000
_cell.length_c   1.000
_cell.angle_alpha   90.00
_cell.angle_beta   90.00
_cell.angle_gamma   90.00
#
_symmetry.space_group_name_H-M   'P 1'
#
loop_
_entity.id
_entity.type
_entity.pdbx_description
1 polymer ?
#
loop_
_entity_poly.entity_id
_entity_poly.type
_entity_poly.pdbx_seq_one_letter_code
_entity_poly.pdbx_strand_id
1 'polypeptide(L)' 'MGGGNGAKAASKRERAAKDAKPAAKSQKKVNEQAMDVQCNICKATFLKTSRAPALTEHATNKHSKTLPECFPNFVVA' A
#
# COMPACT_ATOMS: atom_id res chain seq x y z
N MET A 1 12.32 40.99 -26.73
CA MET A 1 13.14 40.90 -25.51
C MET A 1 12.26 40.37 -24.38
N GLY A 2 12.30 39.05 -24.16
CA GLY A 2 11.54 38.39 -23.10
C GLY A 2 12.33 38.43 -21.80
N GLY A 3 11.73 38.98 -20.75
CA GLY A 3 12.32 39.01 -19.42
C GLY A 3 11.25 39.31 -18.39
N GLY A 4 10.92 38.35 -17.53
CA GLY A 4 9.97 38.62 -16.45
C GLY A 4 9.27 37.47 -15.75
N ASN A 5 9.71 36.20 -15.86
CA ASN A 5 9.04 35.07 -15.19
C ASN A 5 9.98 34.20 -14.34
N GLY A 6 11.10 34.73 -13.84
CA GLY A 6 11.98 34.01 -12.92
C GLY A 6 11.57 34.15 -11.45
N ALA A 7 11.38 35.39 -11.00
CA ALA A 7 11.20 35.70 -9.57
C ALA A 7 9.86 35.19 -9.01
N LYS A 8 8.76 35.32 -9.77
CA LYS A 8 7.42 34.85 -9.36
C LYS A 8 7.33 33.32 -9.25
N ALA A 9 8.09 32.59 -10.08
CA ALA A 9 8.12 31.13 -10.07
C ALA A 9 8.96 30.58 -8.90
N ALA A 10 10.08 31.23 -8.57
CA ALA A 10 10.94 30.85 -7.45
C ALA A 10 10.23 31.01 -6.10
N SER A 11 9.56 32.16 -5.87
CA SER A 11 8.82 32.38 -4.61
C SER A 11 7.63 31.43 -4.44
N LYS A 12 7.02 30.95 -5.55
CA LYS A 12 5.94 29.96 -5.50
C LYS A 12 6.45 28.56 -5.17
N ARG A 13 7.60 28.16 -5.73
CA ARG A 13 8.27 26.89 -5.38
C ARG A 13 8.76 26.87 -3.94
N GLU A 14 9.31 27.99 -3.47
CA GLU A 14 9.81 28.11 -2.09
C GLU A 14 8.69 28.08 -1.04
N ARG A 15 7.53 28.71 -1.32
CA ARG A 15 6.35 28.58 -0.44
C ARG A 15 5.75 27.17 -0.44
N ALA A 16 5.72 26.48 -1.58
CA ALA A 16 5.24 25.10 -1.65
C ALA A 16 6.11 24.12 -0.84
N ALA A 17 7.43 24.37 -0.79
CA ALA A 17 8.35 23.55 0.01
C ALA A 17 8.20 23.77 1.53
N LYS A 18 7.77 24.97 1.95
CA LYS A 18 7.57 25.31 3.37
C LYS A 18 6.19 24.91 3.92
N ASP A 19 5.20 24.77 3.03
CA ASP A 19 3.87 24.18 3.34
C ASP A 19 3.86 22.65 3.26
N ALA A 20 5.01 22.01 3.05
CA ALA A 20 5.20 20.59 3.32
C ALA A 20 5.17 20.36 4.84
N LYS A 21 3.96 20.49 5.39
CA LYS A 21 3.59 20.02 6.73
C LYS A 21 4.19 18.63 6.94
N PRO A 22 4.69 18.30 8.14
CA PRO A 22 5.27 16.98 8.43
C PRO A 22 4.34 15.94 7.87
N ALA A 23 4.84 15.15 6.92
CA ALA A 23 4.06 14.30 6.03
C ALA A 23 2.90 13.70 6.81
N ALA A 24 1.68 14.21 6.58
CA ALA A 24 0.50 13.63 7.19
C ALA A 24 0.58 12.16 6.84
N LYS A 25 0.73 11.29 7.86
CA LYS A 25 0.79 9.83 7.68
C LYS A 25 -0.54 9.46 7.04
N SER A 26 -0.59 9.48 5.72
CA SER A 26 -1.80 9.25 4.97
C SER A 26 -2.20 7.83 5.32
N GLN A 27 -3.35 7.65 5.98
CA GLN A 27 -3.86 6.33 6.31
C GLN A 27 -3.89 5.44 5.06
N LYS A 28 -4.09 6.02 3.87
CA LYS A 28 -3.98 5.30 2.60
C LYS A 28 -2.61 4.64 2.41
N LYS A 29 -1.53 5.37 2.67
CA LYS A 29 -0.16 4.84 2.55
C LYS A 29 0.13 3.77 3.59
N VAL A 30 -0.41 3.92 4.81
CA VAL A 30 -0.34 2.90 5.87
C VAL A 30 -1.13 1.64 5.46
N ASN A 31 -2.29 1.81 4.83
CA ASN A 31 -3.12 0.70 4.35
C ASN A 31 -2.50 -0.03 3.16
N GLU A 32 -1.82 0.68 2.25
CA GLU A 32 -1.04 0.09 1.16
C GLU A 32 0.14 -0.73 1.71
N GLN A 33 0.84 -0.21 2.72
CA GLN A 33 1.89 -0.95 3.44
C GLN A 33 1.36 -2.13 4.25
N ALA A 34 0.07 -2.15 4.57
CA ALA A 34 -0.53 -3.27 5.28
C ALA A 34 -0.86 -4.45 4.35
N MET A 35 -0.68 -4.37 3.03
CA MET A 35 -0.95 -5.47 2.09
C MET A 35 0.22 -6.47 1.98
N ASP A 36 0.68 -7.01 3.11
CA ASP A 36 1.85 -7.89 3.19
C ASP A 36 1.57 -9.36 2.82
N VAL A 37 0.30 -9.79 2.83
CA VAL A 37 -0.05 -11.21 2.65
C VAL A 37 -0.40 -11.45 1.19
N GLN A 38 0.33 -12.32 0.50
CA GLN A 38 0.09 -12.62 -0.92
C GLN A 38 -0.18 -14.11 -1.12
N CYS A 39 -1.24 -14.49 -1.85
CA CYS A 39 -1.38 -15.90 -2.23
C CYS A 39 -0.31 -16.24 -3.28
N ASN A 40 0.38 -17.35 -3.05
CA ASN A 40 1.45 -17.84 -3.90
C ASN A 40 0.95 -18.20 -5.32
N ILE A 41 -0.30 -18.65 -5.43
CA ILE A 41 -0.92 -19.19 -6.65
C ILE A 41 -1.39 -18.08 -7.61
N CYS A 42 -2.33 -17.24 -7.18
CA CYS A 42 -2.89 -16.18 -8.03
C CYS A 42 -2.26 -14.79 -7.81
N LYS A 43 -1.29 -14.67 -6.90
CA LYS A 43 -0.62 -13.40 -6.58
C LYS A 43 -1.53 -12.30 -6.03
N ALA A 44 -2.78 -12.64 -5.65
CA ALA A 44 -3.68 -11.73 -4.97
C ALA A 44 -3.10 -11.28 -3.63
N THR A 45 -3.15 -9.97 -3.37
CA THR A 45 -2.66 -9.35 -2.14
C THR A 45 -3.79 -9.14 -1.15
N PHE A 46 -3.50 -9.37 0.13
CA PHE A 46 -4.40 -9.31 1.26
C PHE A 46 -3.77 -8.46 2.36
N LEU A 47 -4.62 -7.89 3.20
CA LEU A 47 -4.17 -7.12 4.34
C LEU A 47 -3.52 -8.05 5.37
N LYS A 48 -2.47 -7.58 6.04
CA LYS A 48 -1.79 -8.26 7.14
C LYS A 48 -2.72 -8.57 8.31
N THR A 49 -3.80 -7.81 8.44
CA THR A 49 -4.84 -8.02 9.45
C THR A 49 -5.90 -9.04 9.03
N SER A 50 -5.86 -9.55 7.79
CA SER A 50 -6.74 -10.63 7.35
C SER A 50 -6.55 -11.86 8.22
N ARG A 51 -7.65 -12.34 8.79
CA ARG A 51 -7.66 -13.50 9.69
C ARG A 51 -7.65 -14.80 8.88
N ALA A 52 -7.18 -15.88 9.50
CA ALA A 52 -7.15 -17.23 8.95
C ALA A 52 -8.44 -17.63 8.19
N PRO A 53 -9.68 -17.44 8.69
CA PRO A 53 -10.89 -17.83 7.95
C PRO A 53 -11.03 -17.15 6.59
N ALA A 54 -10.68 -15.87 6.46
CA ALA A 54 -10.78 -15.15 5.19
C ALA A 54 -9.76 -15.66 4.15
N LEU A 55 -8.56 -16.01 4.61
CA LEU A 55 -7.53 -16.58 3.74
C LEU A 55 -7.82 -18.05 3.38
N THR A 56 -8.40 -18.81 4.31
CA THR A 56 -8.88 -20.18 4.04
C THR A 56 -10.00 -20.15 3.02
N GLU A 57 -10.96 -19.23 3.13
CA GLU A 57 -12.03 -19.07 2.15
C GLU A 57 -11.48 -18.78 0.75
N HIS A 58 -10.43 -17.96 0.64
CA HIS A 58 -9.74 -17.75 -0.63
C HIS A 58 -9.10 -19.05 -1.14
N ALA A 59 -8.36 -19.77 -0.29
CA ALA A 59 -7.68 -20.99 -0.66
C ALA A 59 -8.68 -22.07 -1.13
N THR A 60 -9.80 -22.24 -0.43
CA THR A 60 -10.82 -23.25 -0.74
C THR A 60 -11.69 -22.87 -1.93
N ASN A 61 -12.17 -21.62 -2.03
CA ASN A 61 -13.09 -21.23 -3.11
C ASN A 61 -12.39 -20.92 -4.43
N LYS A 62 -11.13 -20.44 -4.40
CA LYS A 62 -10.40 -20.08 -5.63
C LYS A 62 -9.47 -21.16 -6.14
N HIS A 63 -8.91 -21.97 -5.23
CA HIS A 63 -7.88 -22.94 -5.60
C HIS A 63 -8.22 -24.36 -5.17
N SER A 64 -9.32 -24.56 -4.42
CA SER A 64 -9.66 -25.84 -3.79
C SER A 64 -8.47 -26.42 -2.99
N LYS A 65 -7.66 -25.54 -2.38
CA LYS A 65 -6.46 -25.89 -1.61
C LYS A 65 -6.60 -25.49 -0.15
N THR A 66 -5.65 -25.94 0.65
CA THR A 66 -5.54 -25.58 2.06
C THR A 66 -4.79 -24.24 2.23
N LEU A 67 -5.03 -23.58 3.36
CA LEU A 67 -4.38 -22.33 3.75
C LEU A 67 -2.84 -22.33 3.60
N PRO A 68 -2.09 -23.33 4.11
CA PRO A 68 -0.63 -23.35 3.98
C PRO A 68 -0.15 -23.52 2.53
N GLU A 69 -0.96 -24.09 1.64
CA GLU A 69 -0.58 -24.24 0.23
C GLU A 69 -0.76 -22.95 -0.58
N CYS A 70 -1.78 -22.13 -0.28
CA CYS A 70 -1.93 -20.83 -0.93
C CYS A 70 -1.07 -19.76 -0.25
N PHE A 71 -0.92 -19.84 1.08
CA PHE A 71 -0.23 -18.84 1.90
C PHE A 71 0.86 -19.49 2.77
N PRO A 72 1.98 -19.93 2.17
CA PRO A 72 3.04 -20.63 2.90
C PRO A 72 3.74 -19.77 3.97
N ASN A 73 3.68 -18.43 3.80
CA ASN A 73 4.29 -17.48 4.74
C ASN A 73 3.28 -16.95 5.79
N PHE A 74 2.02 -17.42 5.78
CA PHE A 74 1.03 -17.00 6.76
C PHE A 74 1.18 -17.82 8.05
N VAL A 75 1.82 -17.21 9.05
CA VAL A 75 1.93 -17.78 10.40
C VAL A 75 0.74 -17.25 11.22
N VAL A 76 -0.14 -18.15 11.68
CA VAL A 76 -1.13 -17.79 12.71
C VAL A 76 -0.35 -17.44 13.97
N ALA A 77 -0.30 -16.15 14.28
CA ALA A 77 0.14 -15.65 15.58
C ALA A 77 -0.97 -15.82 16.63
#